data_AF-A0AAN7VE52-F1
#
_entry.id   AF-A0AAN7VE52-F1
#
_cell.length_a   1.000
_cell.length_b   1.000
_cell.length_c   1.000
_cell.angle_alpha   90.00
_cell.angle_beta   90.00
_cell.angle_gamma   90.00
#
_symmetry.space_group_name_H-M   'P 1'
#
loop_
_entity.id
_entity.type
_entity.pdbx_description
1 polymer ?
#
loop_
_entity_poly.entity_id
_entity_poly.type
_entity_poly.pdbx_seq_one_letter_code
_entity_poly.pdbx_strand_id
1 'polypeptide(L)'
;MLIYKLFLIYFVYGDLNVSSRRLKKPETFKLKRRILIQQNRRADQICYDIVGCFDVPHKLSPLKKGPESPSVLNTKFFLFRNDLKLSHPQRLYYEDNGLSLKQSKFNERENVKVIVHGFMGSWRDNGTLDGAQLYTQICKCNVILLDWERGAKGPHYANAAANTEIVGRQLGILLLHMINNGLNPRKIHIVGFSLGAHIAGCASELLKNNGFMIGRITGLDAASPLFRHSHIRDKSKKLDRSDALLVDAVHTDSSPFFTDGFGLLEPIGHVDFFPNGGFEQPGCYDKKASVVMSHLEKTITKETACSHLRAWELFKETLQIKVNKAPKCSFTAYKCRGGFEEYRQGECFASMTERFKSSLDISHRTDLGRMGDDVQGEGIMYLVTKDKYPFCGVQVHMSIFLTEAEQTLNGEVRCNIQQGNSSSNFKIFGTGIHKALYGLSVMDAVDLIQTGNVKGSFAYYPFIDGNDNGADVVRQVVLVHKVMLRDITGRSWSRCANDLQIQAQPIDLVLSPGSC
;
A
#
# COMPACT_ATOMS: atom_id res chain seq x y z
N MET A 1 -44.00 -15.45 -52.99
CA MET A 1 -44.86 -15.78 -54.14
C MET A 1 -44.00 -15.62 -55.40
N LEU A 2 -43.80 -16.71 -56.17
CA LEU A 2 -42.97 -16.86 -57.38
C LEU A 2 -41.46 -16.47 -57.26
N ILE A 3 -40.42 -17.21 -57.69
CA ILE A 3 -40.15 -18.27 -58.69
C ILE A 3 -39.85 -17.79 -60.13
N TYR A 4 -38.54 -17.82 -60.45
CA TYR A 4 -37.86 -18.22 -61.71
C TYR A 4 -37.95 -17.41 -63.02
N LYS A 5 -36.75 -17.26 -63.67
CA LYS A 5 -36.34 -17.68 -65.05
C LYS A 5 -35.42 -16.63 -65.73
N LEU A 6 -34.53 -16.93 -66.71
CA LEU A 6 -33.65 -18.07 -67.09
C LEU A 6 -32.82 -17.62 -68.35
N PHE A 7 -31.85 -18.44 -68.81
CA PHE A 7 -31.04 -18.37 -70.08
C PHE A 7 -29.78 -17.45 -70.12
N LEU A 8 -28.55 -17.79 -70.59
CA LEU A 8 -27.89 -18.89 -71.41
C LEU A 8 -27.79 -18.63 -72.95
N ILE A 9 -26.71 -18.84 -73.74
CA ILE A 9 -25.22 -19.08 -73.68
C ILE A 9 -24.60 -18.56 -75.05
N TYR A 10 -23.25 -18.54 -75.20
CA TYR A 10 -22.39 -18.56 -76.43
C TYR A 10 -21.72 -17.23 -76.88
N PHE A 11 -20.38 -17.06 -77.03
CA PHE A 11 -19.23 -17.76 -77.69
C PHE A 11 -18.98 -17.36 -79.16
N VAL A 12 -17.71 -17.06 -79.53
CA VAL A 12 -16.99 -17.32 -80.83
C VAL A 12 -15.51 -16.90 -80.69
N TYR A 13 -14.63 -17.35 -81.61
CA TYR A 13 -13.14 -17.44 -81.51
C TYR A 13 -12.39 -16.75 -82.70
N GLY A 14 -11.07 -16.49 -82.56
CA GLY A 14 -10.10 -16.13 -83.63
C GLY A 14 -9.80 -14.62 -83.80
N ASP A 15 -8.59 -14.15 -84.19
CA ASP A 15 -7.33 -14.85 -84.50
C ASP A 15 -6.05 -13.92 -84.36
N LEU A 16 -4.87 -14.51 -84.56
CA LEU A 16 -3.47 -14.05 -84.30
C LEU A 16 -2.96 -12.66 -84.79
N ASN A 17 -2.07 -12.02 -84.01
CA ASN A 17 -0.74 -11.56 -84.49
C ASN A 17 0.30 -11.31 -83.36
N VAL A 18 1.61 -11.25 -83.67
CA VAL A 18 2.75 -11.40 -82.72
C VAL A 18 3.64 -10.15 -82.61
N SER A 19 4.00 -9.69 -81.39
CA SER A 19 5.30 -9.04 -81.11
C SER A 19 5.72 -8.96 -79.61
N SER A 20 7.02 -9.18 -79.36
CA SER A 20 7.87 -8.81 -78.20
C SER A 20 7.43 -8.96 -76.72
N ARG A 21 7.95 -10.03 -76.08
CA ARG A 21 8.60 -10.07 -74.72
C ARG A 21 8.15 -9.01 -73.67
N ARG A 22 7.54 -9.34 -72.52
CA ARG A 22 8.03 -10.25 -71.44
C ARG A 22 6.96 -10.47 -70.35
N LEU A 23 7.09 -11.59 -69.62
CA LEU A 23 6.15 -12.11 -68.61
C LEU A 23 5.81 -11.18 -67.42
N LYS A 24 4.53 -11.13 -67.05
CA LYS A 24 4.00 -11.59 -65.73
C LYS A 24 2.47 -11.80 -65.79
N LYS A 25 2.00 -13.03 -65.53
CA LYS A 25 0.57 -13.34 -65.37
C LYS A 25 0.09 -13.07 -63.92
N PRO A 26 -1.17 -12.68 -63.71
CA PRO A 26 -1.74 -12.42 -62.38
C PRO A 26 -2.60 -13.59 -61.85
N GLU A 27 -3.12 -13.36 -60.63
CA GLU A 27 -4.27 -14.03 -59.96
C GLU A 27 -4.15 -15.50 -59.49
N THR A 28 -4.37 -15.71 -58.18
CA THR A 28 -5.65 -16.25 -57.61
C THR A 28 -5.47 -16.78 -56.16
N PHE A 29 -5.47 -15.92 -55.14
CA PHE A 29 -5.61 -16.38 -53.74
C PHE A 29 -6.41 -15.42 -52.86
N LYS A 30 -7.74 -15.38 -53.08
CA LYS A 30 -8.69 -14.66 -52.22
C LYS A 30 -10.01 -15.42 -51.97
N LEU A 31 -10.00 -16.75 -51.77
CA LEU A 31 -11.12 -17.41 -51.07
C LEU A 31 -10.82 -18.77 -50.41
N LYS A 32 -9.85 -18.83 -49.50
CA LYS A 32 -9.90 -19.78 -48.35
C LYS A 32 -9.86 -19.02 -47.02
N ARG A 33 -10.98 -18.36 -46.73
CA ARG A 33 -11.27 -17.72 -45.45
C ARG A 33 -11.56 -18.81 -44.40
N ARG A 34 -11.10 -18.61 -43.16
CA ARG A 34 -11.56 -19.24 -41.88
C ARG A 34 -10.85 -20.45 -41.23
N ILE A 35 -9.75 -21.01 -41.73
CA ILE A 35 -8.90 -21.94 -40.92
C ILE A 35 -7.41 -21.57 -41.03
N LEU A 36 -7.08 -20.29 -40.79
CA LEU A 36 -5.69 -19.79 -40.79
C LEU A 36 -5.53 -18.48 -40.00
N ILE A 37 -6.26 -18.34 -38.89
CA ILE A 37 -6.24 -17.15 -38.00
C ILE A 37 -5.84 -17.51 -36.55
N GLN A 38 -5.56 -18.79 -36.24
CA GLN A 38 -5.50 -19.28 -34.85
C GLN A 38 -4.15 -19.85 -34.37
N GLN A 39 -3.06 -19.73 -35.15
CA GLN A 39 -1.75 -20.32 -34.79
C GLN A 39 -0.53 -19.41 -35.02
N ASN A 40 -0.67 -18.08 -34.90
CA ASN A 40 0.51 -17.21 -34.77
C ASN A 40 0.22 -15.91 -33.98
N ARG A 41 -0.06 -16.09 -32.68
CA ARG A 41 -0.24 -15.00 -31.69
C ARG A 41 0.45 -15.27 -30.34
N ARG A 42 1.42 -16.20 -30.28
CA ARG A 42 2.38 -16.22 -29.17
C ARG A 42 3.49 -15.23 -29.54
N ALA A 43 3.55 -14.13 -28.80
CA ALA A 43 4.57 -13.11 -28.96
C ALA A 43 5.95 -13.65 -28.51
N ASP A 44 7.00 -12.89 -28.83
CA ASP A 44 8.37 -13.20 -28.40
C ASP A 44 8.41 -13.41 -26.87
N GLN A 45 9.00 -14.52 -26.43
CA GLN A 45 9.23 -14.82 -25.01
C GLN A 45 10.73 -14.90 -24.75
N ILE A 46 11.16 -14.43 -23.58
CA ILE A 46 12.51 -14.62 -23.07
C ILE A 46 12.47 -15.73 -22.03
N CYS A 47 13.29 -16.76 -22.19
CA CYS A 47 13.37 -17.88 -21.26
C CYS A 47 14.74 -17.90 -20.58
N TYR A 48 14.73 -18.21 -19.28
CA TYR A 48 15.92 -18.48 -18.49
C TYR A 48 15.76 -19.83 -17.80
N ASP A 49 16.88 -20.54 -17.62
CA ASP A 49 16.89 -21.82 -16.90
C ASP A 49 16.31 -21.66 -15.49
N ILE A 50 15.65 -22.71 -15.01
CA ILE A 50 15.02 -22.83 -13.67
C ILE A 50 13.77 -21.94 -13.49
N VAL A 51 13.79 -20.67 -13.90
CA VAL A 51 12.69 -19.70 -13.72
C VAL A 51 11.70 -19.61 -14.89
N GLY A 52 12.01 -20.25 -16.02
CA GLY A 52 11.11 -20.41 -17.16
C GLY A 52 11.03 -19.18 -18.07
N CYS A 53 9.91 -19.05 -18.79
CA CYS A 53 9.70 -18.06 -19.85
C CYS A 53 8.84 -16.87 -19.41
N PHE A 54 9.14 -15.69 -19.94
CA PHE A 54 8.51 -14.40 -19.65
C PHE A 54 8.08 -13.75 -20.97
N ASP A 55 6.89 -13.16 -21.00
CA ASP A 55 6.40 -12.46 -22.19
C ASP A 55 7.19 -11.16 -22.42
N VAL A 56 7.69 -10.93 -23.63
CA VAL A 56 8.28 -9.62 -23.97
C VAL A 56 7.16 -8.58 -24.03
N PRO A 57 7.22 -7.49 -23.25
CA PRO A 57 6.21 -6.44 -23.32
C PRO A 57 6.13 -5.85 -24.73
N HIS A 58 4.90 -5.62 -25.21
CA HIS A 58 4.67 -4.95 -26.49
C HIS A 58 5.40 -3.60 -26.56
N LYS A 59 5.82 -3.14 -27.75
CA LYS A 59 6.61 -1.91 -27.93
C LYS A 59 5.97 -0.63 -27.37
N LEU A 60 4.64 -0.63 -27.20
CA LEU A 60 3.87 0.47 -26.59
C LEU A 60 3.64 0.29 -25.07
N SER A 61 4.10 -0.81 -24.47
CA SER A 61 3.99 -1.05 -23.03
C SER A 61 4.90 -0.11 -22.25
N PRO A 62 4.43 0.48 -21.13
CA PRO A 62 5.26 1.39 -20.33
C PRO A 62 6.42 0.68 -19.60
N LEU A 63 6.41 -0.65 -19.51
CA LEU A 63 7.56 -1.46 -19.04
C LEU A 63 8.75 -1.41 -20.02
N LYS A 64 8.50 -1.18 -21.32
CA LYS A 64 9.48 -1.06 -22.44
C LYS A 64 10.41 -2.26 -22.70
N LYS A 65 10.73 -3.10 -21.70
CA LYS A 65 11.62 -4.27 -21.78
C LYS A 65 11.10 -5.40 -20.88
N GLY A 66 11.47 -6.63 -21.20
CA GLY A 66 11.29 -7.77 -20.31
C GLY A 66 12.27 -7.77 -19.13
N PRO A 67 12.14 -8.72 -18.19
CA PRO A 67 13.05 -8.85 -17.05
C PRO A 67 14.49 -9.14 -17.48
N GLU A 68 15.45 -8.75 -16.64
CA GLU A 68 16.88 -9.07 -16.79
C GLU A 68 17.19 -10.51 -16.33
N SER A 69 18.31 -11.07 -16.79
CA SER A 69 18.67 -12.47 -16.48
C SER A 69 19.05 -12.69 -15.01
N PRO A 70 18.81 -13.90 -14.45
CA PRO A 70 19.12 -14.22 -13.05
C PRO A 70 20.54 -13.86 -12.59
N SER A 71 21.54 -13.97 -13.47
CA SER A 71 22.95 -13.64 -13.20
C SER A 71 23.21 -12.14 -13.03
N VAL A 72 22.43 -11.28 -13.70
CA VAL A 72 22.47 -9.81 -13.52
C VAL A 72 21.84 -9.44 -12.18
N LEU A 73 20.66 -9.98 -11.90
CA LEU A 73 19.89 -9.75 -10.67
C LEU A 73 20.65 -10.20 -9.43
N ASN A 74 21.38 -11.33 -9.49
CA ASN A 74 22.18 -11.88 -8.40
C ASN A 74 21.41 -11.93 -7.07
N THR A 75 20.16 -12.41 -7.17
CA THR A 75 19.21 -12.55 -6.06
C THR A 75 19.77 -13.51 -5.02
N LYS A 76 19.64 -13.17 -3.73
CA LYS A 76 20.16 -13.98 -2.62
C LYS A 76 19.12 -14.08 -1.52
N PHE A 77 19.17 -15.20 -0.80
CA PHE A 77 18.26 -15.48 0.31
C PHE A 77 19.11 -15.73 1.56
N PHE A 78 18.94 -14.90 2.57
CA PHE A 78 19.70 -14.94 3.82
C PHE A 78 18.81 -15.45 4.94
N LEU A 79 19.12 -16.64 5.46
CA LEU A 79 18.45 -17.25 6.60
C LEU A 79 19.01 -16.71 7.91
N PHE A 80 18.11 -16.13 8.70
CA PHE A 80 18.27 -15.72 10.08
C PHE A 80 17.40 -16.61 10.97
N ARG A 81 17.90 -16.90 12.16
CA ARG A 81 17.21 -17.66 13.21
C ARG A 81 17.71 -17.17 14.56
N ASN A 82 16.96 -17.47 15.62
CA ASN A 82 17.35 -17.11 16.99
C ASN A 82 18.59 -17.89 17.50
N ASP A 83 18.94 -19.02 16.88
CA ASP A 83 20.17 -19.79 17.14
C ASP A 83 21.35 -19.42 16.21
N LEU A 84 21.20 -18.38 15.38
CA LEU A 84 22.25 -17.85 14.50
C LEU A 84 22.71 -16.45 14.94
N LYS A 85 23.99 -16.12 14.73
CA LYS A 85 24.48 -14.75 14.90
C LYS A 85 23.94 -13.89 13.75
N LEU A 86 23.24 -12.79 14.05
CA LEU A 86 22.70 -11.87 13.04
C LEU A 86 23.75 -11.33 12.05
N SER A 87 25.02 -11.23 12.46
CA SER A 87 26.13 -10.81 11.59
C SER A 87 26.59 -11.89 10.59
N HIS A 88 26.14 -13.13 10.73
CA HIS A 88 26.56 -14.28 9.92
C HIS A 88 25.33 -15.14 9.51
N PRO A 89 24.39 -14.60 8.72
CA PRO A 89 23.26 -15.37 8.21
C PRO A 89 23.72 -16.47 7.26
N GLN A 90 22.97 -17.57 7.18
CA GLN A 90 23.26 -18.65 6.24
C GLN A 90 22.64 -18.34 4.88
N ARG A 91 23.38 -18.60 3.78
CA ARG A 91 22.86 -18.37 2.43
C ARG A 91 22.07 -19.59 1.93
N LEU A 92 20.88 -19.32 1.40
CA LEU A 92 20.06 -20.29 0.67
C LEU A 92 20.09 -19.97 -0.83
N TYR A 93 19.93 -21.02 -1.64
CA TYR A 93 19.93 -20.99 -3.09
C TYR A 93 18.62 -21.60 -3.59
N TYR A 94 18.04 -21.06 -4.66
CA TYR A 94 16.81 -21.59 -5.28
C TYR A 94 17.15 -22.59 -6.41
N GLU A 95 18.38 -22.47 -6.93
CA GLU A 95 18.93 -23.23 -8.05
C GLU A 95 19.54 -24.59 -7.65
N ASP A 96 19.65 -24.89 -6.35
CA ASP A 96 20.41 -26.04 -5.83
C ASP A 96 19.57 -27.28 -5.50
N ASN A 97 18.30 -27.30 -5.91
CA ASN A 97 17.33 -28.35 -5.57
C ASN A 97 17.14 -28.61 -4.05
N GLY A 98 17.32 -27.57 -3.24
CA GLY A 98 17.12 -27.61 -1.78
C GLY A 98 18.30 -28.20 -1.00
N LEU A 99 19.50 -28.24 -1.58
CA LEU A 99 20.72 -28.70 -0.90
C LEU A 99 21.10 -27.77 0.26
N SER A 100 21.09 -26.46 0.05
CA SER A 100 21.39 -25.45 1.07
C SER A 100 20.37 -25.44 2.21
N LEU A 101 19.10 -25.75 1.93
CA LEU A 101 18.10 -25.95 2.99
C LEU A 101 18.56 -27.03 3.97
N LYS A 102 18.95 -28.21 3.45
CA LYS A 102 19.41 -29.36 4.24
C LYS A 102 20.75 -29.15 4.95
N GLN A 103 21.61 -28.27 4.42
CA GLN A 103 22.91 -27.92 5.01
C GLN A 103 22.83 -26.74 6.01
N SER A 104 21.71 -26.01 6.01
CA SER A 104 21.47 -24.88 6.91
C SER A 104 20.84 -25.30 8.24
N LYS A 105 20.53 -24.32 9.09
CA LYS A 105 19.71 -24.46 10.30
C LYS A 105 18.20 -24.34 10.02
N PHE A 106 17.77 -24.33 8.75
CA PHE A 106 16.35 -24.30 8.40
C PHE A 106 15.59 -25.45 9.08
N ASN A 107 14.39 -25.17 9.58
CA ASN A 107 13.53 -26.13 10.26
C ASN A 107 12.12 -26.09 9.66
N GLU A 108 11.74 -27.15 8.96
CA GLU A 108 10.46 -27.31 8.26
C GLU A 108 9.23 -27.27 9.20
N ARG A 109 9.44 -27.50 10.50
CA ARG A 109 8.38 -27.50 11.51
C ARG A 109 8.06 -26.10 12.03
N GLU A 110 8.95 -25.13 11.82
CA GLU A 110 8.81 -23.76 12.33
C GLU A 110 8.21 -22.82 11.26
N ASN A 111 7.72 -21.66 11.69
CA ASN A 111 7.14 -20.68 10.76
C ASN A 111 8.22 -20.06 9.86
N VAL A 112 7.84 -19.64 8.65
CA VAL A 112 8.72 -18.92 7.72
C VAL A 112 8.23 -17.47 7.60
N LYS A 113 9.09 -16.52 7.95
CA LYS A 113 8.88 -15.08 7.76
C LYS A 113 9.84 -14.60 6.66
N VAL A 114 9.34 -14.22 5.50
CA VAL A 114 10.16 -13.63 4.42
C VAL A 114 10.00 -12.12 4.45
N ILE A 115 11.07 -11.36 4.30
CA ILE A 115 11.05 -9.90 4.14
C ILE A 115 11.69 -9.55 2.80
N VAL A 116 11.01 -8.74 2.00
CA VAL A 116 11.43 -8.32 0.65
C VAL A 116 11.47 -6.80 0.56
N HIS A 117 12.64 -6.24 0.25
CA HIS A 117 12.83 -4.80 0.10
C HIS A 117 12.29 -4.26 -1.23
N GLY A 118 12.21 -2.92 -1.33
CA GLY A 118 11.70 -2.20 -2.49
C GLY A 118 12.76 -1.75 -3.50
N PHE A 119 12.35 -0.83 -4.37
CA PHE A 119 13.23 -0.10 -5.30
C PHE A 119 14.35 0.62 -4.54
N MET A 120 15.57 0.61 -5.08
CA MET A 120 16.78 1.20 -4.48
C MET A 120 17.15 0.71 -3.06
N GLY A 121 16.46 -0.30 -2.52
CA GLY A 121 16.77 -0.90 -1.22
C GLY A 121 17.73 -2.09 -1.30
N SER A 122 18.12 -2.58 -0.11
CA SER A 122 18.97 -3.76 0.10
C SER A 122 18.53 -4.54 1.35
N TRP A 123 18.91 -5.81 1.44
CA TRP A 123 18.75 -6.61 2.67
C TRP A 123 19.56 -6.07 3.87
N ARG A 124 20.51 -5.16 3.61
CA ARG A 124 21.34 -4.51 4.64
C ARG A 124 20.74 -3.23 5.19
N ASP A 125 19.63 -2.77 4.66
CA ASP A 125 18.96 -1.57 5.18
C ASP A 125 18.54 -1.81 6.63
N ASN A 126 18.72 -0.81 7.50
CA ASN A 126 18.36 -0.93 8.91
C ASN A 126 16.91 -1.41 9.09
N GLY A 127 16.00 -1.00 8.21
CA GLY A 127 14.62 -1.48 8.22
C GLY A 127 14.51 -3.01 8.13
N THR A 128 15.12 -3.63 7.12
CA THR A 128 15.03 -5.08 6.89
C THR A 128 15.77 -5.87 7.95
N LEU A 129 16.94 -5.40 8.40
CA LEU A 129 17.70 -6.00 9.50
C LEU A 129 16.96 -5.93 10.85
N ASP A 130 16.39 -4.78 11.20
CA ASP A 130 15.55 -4.62 12.40
C ASP A 130 14.38 -5.61 12.35
N GLY A 131 13.69 -5.72 11.20
CA GLY A 131 12.58 -6.65 11.01
C GLY A 131 12.99 -8.10 11.21
N ALA A 132 14.16 -8.51 10.72
CA ALA A 132 14.68 -9.85 10.96
C ALA A 132 14.96 -10.11 12.45
N GLN A 133 15.65 -9.18 13.11
CA GLN A 133 15.95 -9.25 14.54
C GLN A 133 14.67 -9.34 15.38
N LEU A 134 13.68 -8.49 15.12
CA LEU A 134 12.41 -8.48 15.84
C LEU A 134 11.65 -9.81 15.66
N TYR A 135 11.60 -10.37 14.45
CA TYR A 135 10.98 -11.69 14.26
C TYR A 135 11.70 -12.80 15.04
N THR A 136 13.04 -12.81 15.10
CA THR A 136 13.77 -13.80 15.91
C THR A 136 13.57 -13.65 17.43
N GLN A 137 13.11 -12.48 17.88
CA GLN A 137 12.72 -12.23 19.27
C GLN A 137 11.25 -12.60 19.55
N ILE A 138 10.37 -12.46 18.55
CA ILE A 138 8.94 -12.81 18.64
C ILE A 138 8.70 -14.32 18.54
N CYS A 139 9.41 -15.01 17.65
CA CYS A 139 9.22 -16.44 17.41
C CYS A 139 10.53 -17.23 17.26
N LYS A 140 10.46 -18.52 17.61
CA LYS A 140 11.37 -19.52 17.07
C LYS A 140 10.90 -19.86 15.65
N CYS A 141 11.52 -19.24 14.66
CA CYS A 141 11.08 -19.24 13.28
C CYS A 141 12.26 -19.07 12.31
N ASN A 142 12.07 -19.51 11.07
CA ASN A 142 12.98 -19.24 9.96
C ASN A 142 12.66 -17.84 9.45
N VAL A 143 13.62 -16.92 9.48
CA VAL A 143 13.45 -15.57 8.94
C VAL A 143 14.35 -15.41 7.73
N ILE A 144 13.81 -14.96 6.60
CA ILE A 144 14.52 -14.91 5.32
C ILE A 144 14.50 -13.48 4.81
N LEU A 145 15.68 -12.87 4.68
CA LEU A 145 15.81 -11.62 3.92
C LEU A 145 16.10 -11.95 2.46
N LEU A 146 15.27 -11.43 1.56
CA LEU A 146 15.49 -11.50 0.12
C LEU A 146 16.27 -10.26 -0.32
N ASP A 147 17.49 -10.49 -0.79
CA ASP A 147 18.36 -9.50 -1.43
C ASP A 147 18.19 -9.55 -2.95
N TRP A 148 17.69 -8.46 -3.53
CA TRP A 148 17.64 -8.25 -4.98
C TRP A 148 18.18 -6.87 -5.36
N GLU A 149 19.06 -6.29 -4.54
CA GLU A 149 19.60 -4.92 -4.65
C GLU A 149 20.04 -4.54 -6.08
N ARG A 150 20.67 -5.46 -6.82
CA ARG A 150 21.07 -5.24 -8.22
C ARG A 150 19.89 -5.14 -9.18
N GLY A 151 18.88 -5.98 -9.02
CA GLY A 151 17.65 -5.93 -9.81
C GLY A 151 16.72 -4.78 -9.43
N ALA A 152 16.83 -4.29 -8.18
CA ALA A 152 16.11 -3.14 -7.65
C ALA A 152 16.79 -1.78 -7.94
N LYS A 153 17.97 -1.79 -8.55
CA LYS A 153 18.87 -0.63 -8.60
C LYS A 153 18.29 0.52 -9.43
N GLY A 154 18.32 1.72 -8.87
CA GLY A 154 18.11 2.96 -9.63
C GLY A 154 19.23 3.22 -10.66
N PRO A 155 18.99 4.07 -11.67
CA PRO A 155 17.79 4.90 -11.82
C PRO A 155 16.58 4.19 -12.47
N HIS A 156 16.79 3.12 -13.23
CA HIS A 156 15.80 2.59 -14.18
C HIS A 156 14.62 1.85 -13.54
N TYR A 157 13.64 2.59 -13.02
CA TYR A 157 12.46 2.03 -12.35
C TYR A 157 11.70 0.99 -13.18
N ALA A 158 11.54 1.21 -14.50
CA ALA A 158 10.84 0.27 -15.37
C ALA A 158 11.53 -1.11 -15.47
N ASN A 159 12.87 -1.15 -15.42
CA ASN A 159 13.62 -2.41 -15.34
C ASN A 159 13.36 -3.09 -13.99
N ALA A 160 13.50 -2.36 -12.88
CA ALA A 160 13.25 -2.90 -11.54
C ALA A 160 11.81 -3.43 -11.40
N ALA A 161 10.83 -2.73 -11.97
CA ALA A 161 9.44 -3.18 -12.05
C ALA A 161 9.32 -4.47 -12.88
N ALA A 162 9.94 -4.59 -14.05
CA ALA A 162 9.96 -5.85 -14.82
C ALA A 162 10.62 -7.00 -14.04
N ASN A 163 11.74 -6.71 -13.36
CA ASN A 163 12.50 -7.67 -12.57
C ASN A 163 11.71 -8.30 -11.42
N THR A 164 10.65 -7.65 -10.91
CA THR A 164 9.81 -8.22 -9.85
C THR A 164 9.19 -9.58 -10.21
N GLU A 165 8.87 -9.84 -11.49
CA GLU A 165 8.24 -11.13 -11.88
C GLU A 165 9.24 -12.28 -11.73
N ILE A 166 10.46 -12.11 -12.25
CA ILE A 166 11.51 -13.12 -12.19
C ILE A 166 12.05 -13.31 -10.77
N VAL A 167 12.22 -12.24 -9.99
CA VAL A 167 12.60 -12.33 -8.56
C VAL A 167 11.49 -13.02 -7.75
N GLY A 168 10.22 -12.77 -8.08
CA GLY A 168 9.08 -13.51 -7.54
C GLY A 168 9.17 -15.01 -7.83
N ARG A 169 9.43 -15.41 -9.08
CA ARG A 169 9.63 -16.83 -9.41
C ARG A 169 10.81 -17.46 -8.68
N GLN A 170 11.94 -16.76 -8.53
CA GLN A 170 13.09 -17.25 -7.74
C GLN A 170 12.70 -17.53 -6.27
N LEU A 171 11.96 -16.61 -5.64
CA LEU A 171 11.43 -16.81 -4.29
C LEU A 171 10.42 -17.98 -4.26
N GLY A 172 9.52 -18.06 -5.24
CA GLY A 172 8.54 -19.14 -5.37
C GLY A 172 9.21 -20.52 -5.45
N ILE A 173 10.29 -20.66 -6.23
CA ILE A 173 11.06 -21.91 -6.35
C ILE A 173 11.72 -22.29 -5.02
N LEU A 174 12.34 -21.33 -4.31
CA LEU A 174 12.91 -21.59 -2.99
C LEU A 174 11.82 -22.03 -1.98
N LEU A 175 10.66 -21.39 -1.98
CA LEU A 175 9.53 -21.77 -1.12
C LEU A 175 8.96 -23.14 -1.51
N LEU A 176 8.91 -23.48 -2.81
CA LEU A 176 8.52 -24.80 -3.30
C LEU A 176 9.48 -25.89 -2.81
N HIS A 177 10.80 -25.63 -2.81
CA HIS A 177 11.78 -26.55 -2.21
C HIS A 177 11.55 -26.72 -0.70
N MET A 178 11.18 -25.68 0.04
CA MET A 178 10.83 -25.82 1.47
C MET A 178 9.58 -26.69 1.66
N ILE A 179 8.53 -26.47 0.87
CA ILE A 179 7.27 -27.23 0.92
C ILE A 179 7.52 -28.71 0.59
N ASN A 180 8.32 -28.99 -0.46
CA ASN A 180 8.71 -30.35 -0.84
C ASN A 180 9.60 -31.05 0.20
N ASN A 181 10.28 -30.30 1.08
CA ASN A 181 10.99 -30.83 2.25
C ASN A 181 10.10 -30.91 3.53
N GLY A 182 8.78 -30.71 3.41
CA GLY A 182 7.81 -30.91 4.50
C GLY A 182 7.29 -29.65 5.18
N LEU A 183 7.66 -28.45 4.73
CA LEU A 183 7.08 -27.20 5.25
C LEU A 183 5.59 -27.11 4.88
N ASN A 184 4.73 -26.89 5.88
CA ASN A 184 3.34 -26.55 5.63
C ASN A 184 3.25 -25.13 5.01
N PRO A 185 2.71 -24.95 3.78
CA PRO A 185 2.66 -23.63 3.13
C PRO A 185 1.86 -22.59 3.91
N ARG A 186 0.90 -23.01 4.76
CA ARG A 186 0.14 -22.12 5.65
C ARG A 186 0.98 -21.47 6.75
N LYS A 187 2.22 -21.93 6.97
CA LYS A 187 3.20 -21.32 7.89
C LYS A 187 4.10 -20.26 7.24
N ILE A 188 3.94 -20.00 5.94
CA ILE A 188 4.67 -18.97 5.20
C ILE A 188 3.95 -17.62 5.36
N HIS A 189 4.69 -16.60 5.79
CA HIS A 189 4.30 -15.20 5.77
C HIS A 189 5.35 -14.39 5.01
N ILE A 190 4.95 -13.67 3.96
CA ILE A 190 5.84 -12.78 3.19
C ILE A 190 5.45 -11.33 3.49
N VAL A 191 6.41 -10.52 3.95
CA VAL A 191 6.28 -9.07 4.09
C VAL A 191 7.03 -8.41 2.94
N GLY A 192 6.32 -7.78 2.03
CA GLY A 192 6.91 -7.11 0.87
C GLY A 192 6.69 -5.60 0.93
N PHE A 193 7.78 -4.83 0.85
CA PHE A 193 7.73 -3.36 0.81
C PHE A 193 7.84 -2.84 -0.63
N SER A 194 7.00 -1.89 -1.04
CA SER A 194 7.07 -1.24 -2.36
C SER A 194 7.01 -2.28 -3.50
N LEU A 195 7.99 -2.31 -4.41
CA LEU A 195 8.15 -3.36 -5.43
C LEU A 195 8.24 -4.79 -4.83
N GLY A 196 8.72 -4.93 -3.60
CA GLY A 196 8.77 -6.20 -2.85
C GLY A 196 7.39 -6.80 -2.56
N ALA A 197 6.34 -5.98 -2.46
CA ALA A 197 4.96 -6.47 -2.35
C ALA A 197 4.54 -7.27 -3.59
N HIS A 198 4.96 -6.84 -4.78
CA HIS A 198 4.65 -7.52 -6.04
C HIS A 198 5.53 -8.75 -6.29
N ILE A 199 6.76 -8.76 -5.77
CA ILE A 199 7.58 -9.98 -5.68
C ILE A 199 6.86 -11.06 -4.85
N ALA A 200 6.21 -10.69 -3.74
CA ALA A 200 5.44 -11.63 -2.93
C ALA A 200 4.25 -12.25 -3.69
N GLY A 201 3.48 -11.44 -4.41
CA GLY A 201 2.39 -11.92 -5.28
C GLY A 201 2.89 -12.86 -6.39
N CYS A 202 3.94 -12.45 -7.12
CA CYS A 202 4.56 -13.27 -8.17
C CYS A 202 5.13 -14.60 -7.64
N ALA A 203 5.66 -14.62 -6.41
CA ALA A 203 6.11 -15.84 -5.75
C ALA A 203 4.95 -16.77 -5.39
N SER A 204 3.83 -16.20 -4.93
CA SER A 204 2.62 -16.99 -4.66
C SER A 204 1.99 -17.55 -5.94
N GLU A 205 1.98 -16.80 -7.04
CA GLU A 205 1.49 -17.29 -8.33
C GLU A 205 2.20 -18.59 -8.76
N LEU A 206 3.51 -18.68 -8.58
CA LEU A 206 4.23 -19.93 -8.84
C LEU A 206 3.75 -21.08 -7.93
N LEU A 207 3.51 -20.81 -6.66
CA LEU A 207 3.03 -21.80 -5.69
C LEU A 207 1.58 -22.24 -5.95
N LYS A 208 0.68 -21.30 -6.31
CA LYS A 208 -0.70 -21.57 -6.72
C LYS A 208 -0.74 -22.50 -7.93
N ASN A 209 0.12 -22.26 -8.94
CA ASN A 209 0.28 -23.14 -10.11
C ASN A 209 0.86 -24.53 -9.78
N ASN A 210 1.47 -24.71 -8.60
CA ASN A 210 1.90 -26.01 -8.07
C ASN A 210 0.90 -26.59 -7.04
N GLY A 211 -0.30 -26.02 -6.91
CA GLY A 211 -1.36 -26.51 -6.02
C GLY A 211 -1.22 -26.08 -4.55
N PHE A 212 -0.34 -25.13 -4.23
CA PHE A 212 -0.10 -24.65 -2.87
C PHE A 212 -0.62 -23.24 -2.64
N MET A 213 -1.29 -23.02 -1.51
CA MET A 213 -1.73 -21.70 -1.05
C MET A 213 -1.00 -21.34 0.25
N ILE A 214 -0.34 -20.18 0.26
CA ILE A 214 0.47 -19.73 1.40
C ILE A 214 -0.36 -19.07 2.50
N GLY A 215 0.22 -19.00 3.70
CA GLY A 215 -0.43 -18.48 4.90
C GLY A 215 -0.82 -17.01 4.81
N ARG A 216 0.15 -16.13 4.56
CA ARG A 216 -0.08 -14.67 4.56
C ARG A 216 0.86 -13.90 3.64
N ILE A 217 0.39 -12.79 3.06
CA ILE A 217 1.23 -11.72 2.52
C ILE A 217 0.85 -10.39 3.21
N THR A 218 1.83 -9.68 3.76
CA THR A 218 1.67 -8.26 4.13
C THR A 218 2.29 -7.39 3.02
N GLY A 219 1.48 -6.55 2.37
CA GLY A 219 1.93 -5.56 1.39
C GLY A 219 2.13 -4.19 2.05
N LEU A 220 3.38 -3.76 2.22
CA LEU A 220 3.71 -2.46 2.80
C LEU A 220 3.91 -1.44 1.68
N ASP A 221 2.94 -0.54 1.54
CA ASP A 221 2.80 0.49 0.50
C ASP A 221 3.20 0.00 -0.89
N ALA A 222 2.45 -0.99 -1.39
CA ALA A 222 2.73 -1.67 -2.65
C ALA A 222 2.78 -0.67 -3.82
N ALA A 223 3.85 -0.75 -4.63
CA ALA A 223 4.19 0.33 -5.55
C ALA A 223 3.19 0.51 -6.70
N SER A 224 2.70 1.73 -6.91
CA SER A 224 1.69 2.07 -7.91
C SER A 224 2.21 2.12 -9.36
N PRO A 225 3.35 2.79 -9.66
CA PRO A 225 3.76 3.00 -11.05
C PRO A 225 4.04 1.66 -11.75
N LEU A 226 3.40 1.43 -12.91
CA LEU A 226 3.46 0.16 -13.67
C LEU A 226 2.71 -1.06 -13.06
N PHE A 227 1.98 -0.88 -11.96
CA PHE A 227 1.15 -1.94 -11.34
C PHE A 227 -0.34 -1.55 -11.13
N ARG A 228 -0.72 -0.29 -11.39
CA ARG A 228 -2.12 0.16 -11.46
C ARG A 228 -2.89 -0.54 -12.58
N HIS A 229 -4.04 -1.11 -12.26
CA HIS A 229 -5.00 -1.74 -13.18
C HIS A 229 -4.47 -2.93 -14.01
N SER A 230 -5.37 -3.88 -14.31
CA SER A 230 -5.04 -5.08 -15.10
C SER A 230 -4.63 -4.79 -16.55
N HIS A 231 -4.90 -3.59 -17.08
CA HIS A 231 -4.49 -3.20 -18.44
C HIS A 231 -3.02 -2.80 -18.55
N ILE A 232 -2.38 -2.40 -17.45
CA ILE A 232 -0.94 -2.08 -17.43
C ILE A 232 -0.15 -3.34 -17.06
N ARG A 233 -0.68 -4.15 -16.14
CA ARG A 233 -0.02 -5.36 -15.66
C ARG A 233 -1.02 -6.43 -15.20
N ASP A 234 -0.84 -7.64 -15.70
CA ASP A 234 -1.67 -8.81 -15.35
C ASP A 234 -1.70 -9.04 -13.83
N LYS A 235 -2.84 -9.54 -13.31
CA LYS A 235 -3.00 -9.86 -11.89
C LYS A 235 -1.94 -10.83 -11.38
N SER A 236 -1.70 -11.91 -12.11
CA SER A 236 -0.65 -12.92 -11.86
C SER A 236 0.80 -12.39 -11.88
N LYS A 237 1.00 -11.12 -12.25
CA LYS A 237 2.30 -10.43 -12.29
C LYS A 237 2.40 -9.32 -11.24
N LYS A 238 1.46 -9.20 -10.31
CA LYS A 238 1.45 -8.22 -9.21
C LYS A 238 0.87 -8.83 -7.93
N LEU A 239 0.65 -8.02 -6.89
CA LEU A 239 -0.02 -8.45 -5.67
C LEU A 239 -1.54 -8.28 -5.82
N ASP A 240 -2.32 -9.30 -5.47
CA ASP A 240 -3.76 -9.23 -5.28
C ASP A 240 -4.28 -10.16 -4.16
N ARG A 241 -5.53 -9.95 -3.75
CA ARG A 241 -6.20 -10.66 -2.63
C ARG A 241 -6.11 -12.19 -2.74
N SER A 242 -6.02 -12.75 -3.95
CA SER A 242 -5.96 -14.21 -4.17
C SER A 242 -4.59 -14.84 -3.89
N ASP A 243 -3.55 -14.05 -3.61
CA ASP A 243 -2.18 -14.54 -3.44
C ASP A 243 -1.88 -15.19 -2.07
N ALA A 244 -2.82 -15.20 -1.13
CA ALA A 244 -2.68 -15.94 0.12
C ALA A 244 -4.04 -16.23 0.76
N LEU A 245 -4.06 -17.07 1.80
CA LEU A 245 -5.23 -17.21 2.68
C LEU A 245 -5.57 -15.89 3.39
N LEU A 246 -4.58 -15.01 3.55
CA LEU A 246 -4.72 -13.67 4.10
C LEU A 246 -3.74 -12.73 3.40
N VAL A 247 -4.26 -11.66 2.83
CA VAL A 247 -3.44 -10.57 2.27
C VAL A 247 -3.83 -9.32 3.04
N ASP A 248 -2.90 -8.68 3.72
CA ASP A 248 -3.13 -7.40 4.39
C ASP A 248 -2.24 -6.32 3.81
N ALA A 249 -2.82 -5.18 3.46
CA ALA A 249 -2.10 -4.08 2.85
C ALA A 249 -2.08 -2.86 3.78
N VAL A 250 -0.97 -2.12 3.75
CA VAL A 250 -0.78 -0.87 4.51
C VAL A 250 -0.44 0.22 3.51
N HIS A 251 -1.35 1.15 3.29
CA HIS A 251 -1.26 2.22 2.30
C HIS A 251 -0.83 3.50 3.02
N THR A 252 0.33 4.06 2.67
CA THR A 252 0.88 5.26 3.31
C THR A 252 1.41 6.31 2.34
N ASP A 253 1.50 6.05 1.03
CA ASP A 253 1.81 7.08 0.04
C ASP A 253 1.00 6.90 -1.25
N SER A 254 -0.29 6.65 -1.08
CA SER A 254 -1.24 6.54 -2.18
C SER A 254 -1.47 7.89 -2.87
N SER A 255 -1.82 7.86 -4.15
CA SER A 255 -2.34 9.04 -4.85
C SER A 255 -3.31 8.66 -5.97
N PRO A 256 -4.42 9.40 -6.17
CA PRO A 256 -5.27 9.20 -7.34
C PRO A 256 -4.51 9.50 -8.63
N PHE A 257 -3.61 10.48 -8.62
CA PHE A 257 -2.78 10.86 -9.76
C PHE A 257 -1.53 9.98 -9.85
N PHE A 258 -1.00 9.80 -11.07
CA PHE A 258 0.19 8.98 -11.30
C PHE A 258 1.50 9.67 -10.86
N THR A 259 1.42 10.95 -10.47
CA THR A 259 2.53 11.87 -10.27
C THR A 259 2.86 12.17 -8.81
N ASP A 260 1.99 11.82 -7.86
CA ASP A 260 2.00 12.48 -6.54
C ASP A 260 2.02 11.48 -5.35
N GLY A 261 2.35 10.21 -5.61
CA GLY A 261 2.47 9.16 -4.57
C GLY A 261 2.98 7.83 -5.13
N PHE A 262 3.84 7.15 -4.37
CA PHE A 262 4.48 5.90 -4.76
C PHE A 262 3.61 4.65 -4.55
N GLY A 263 2.63 4.69 -3.64
CA GLY A 263 1.74 3.58 -3.27
C GLY A 263 0.46 3.43 -4.11
N LEU A 264 -0.08 2.22 -4.18
CA LEU A 264 -1.38 1.93 -4.79
C LEU A 264 -2.53 2.48 -3.94
N LEU A 265 -3.43 3.27 -4.53
CA LEU A 265 -4.69 3.70 -3.88
C LEU A 265 -5.78 2.60 -3.95
N GLU A 266 -5.70 1.70 -4.93
CA GLU A 266 -6.64 0.59 -5.10
C GLU A 266 -6.46 -0.43 -3.97
N PRO A 267 -7.52 -0.85 -3.24
CA PRO A 267 -7.45 -1.96 -2.29
C PRO A 267 -7.01 -3.26 -2.99
N ILE A 268 -6.02 -3.93 -2.42
CA ILE A 268 -5.40 -5.16 -2.96
C ILE A 268 -5.50 -6.35 -1.99
N GLY A 269 -5.95 -6.13 -0.75
CA GLY A 269 -5.97 -7.12 0.31
C GLY A 269 -7.32 -7.81 0.55
N HIS A 270 -7.30 -8.66 1.57
CA HIS A 270 -8.46 -9.05 2.37
C HIS A 270 -8.81 -7.94 3.38
N VAL A 271 -7.80 -7.21 3.85
CA VAL A 271 -7.92 -6.00 4.67
C VAL A 271 -6.87 -4.99 4.21
N ASP A 272 -7.29 -3.74 4.07
CA ASP A 272 -6.49 -2.66 3.49
C ASP A 272 -6.52 -1.48 4.47
N PHE A 273 -5.41 -1.24 5.14
CA PHE A 273 -5.25 -0.19 6.14
C PHE A 273 -4.76 1.10 5.49
N PHE A 274 -5.44 2.21 5.78
CA PHE A 274 -5.10 3.55 5.31
C PHE A 274 -4.71 4.46 6.49
N PRO A 275 -3.51 4.29 7.10
CA PRO A 275 -2.97 5.22 8.08
C PRO A 275 -3.02 6.66 7.57
N ASN A 276 -3.63 7.54 8.36
CA ASN A 276 -3.80 8.96 8.06
C ASN A 276 -4.53 9.23 6.73
N GLY A 277 -5.40 8.30 6.32
CA GLY A 277 -6.10 8.31 5.03
C GLY A 277 -5.31 7.64 3.89
N GLY A 278 -4.06 7.26 4.14
CA GLY A 278 -3.16 6.57 3.21
C GLY A 278 -2.47 7.45 2.17
N PHE A 279 -2.55 8.78 2.36
CA PHE A 279 -1.81 9.80 1.60
C PHE A 279 -0.63 10.29 2.45
N GLU A 280 -0.26 11.58 2.37
CA GLU A 280 0.82 12.19 3.16
C GLU A 280 0.71 11.90 4.66
N GLN A 281 1.80 11.37 5.24
CA GLN A 281 1.83 10.92 6.63
C GLN A 281 2.28 12.05 7.59
N PRO A 282 1.77 12.09 8.84
CA PRO A 282 2.19 13.07 9.83
C PRO A 282 3.72 13.04 10.05
N GLY A 283 4.33 14.22 10.04
CA GLY A 283 5.79 14.40 10.16
C GLY A 283 6.56 14.29 8.84
N CYS A 284 5.91 13.89 7.75
CA CYS A 284 6.45 13.98 6.40
C CYS A 284 6.07 15.31 5.74
N TYR A 285 6.91 15.76 4.80
CA TYR A 285 6.74 16.99 4.03
C TYR A 285 7.12 16.69 2.58
N ASP A 286 6.49 15.67 2.02
CA ASP A 286 6.89 15.12 0.72
C ASP A 286 6.62 16.16 -0.37
N LYS A 287 7.71 16.69 -0.95
CA LYS A 287 7.61 17.65 -2.05
C LYS A 287 7.05 16.92 -3.27
N LYS A 288 5.74 17.06 -3.48
CA LYS A 288 4.99 16.60 -4.67
C LYS A 288 5.44 17.34 -5.93
N ALA A 289 6.66 17.07 -6.36
CA ALA A 289 7.09 17.33 -7.72
C ALA A 289 6.25 16.42 -8.61
N SER A 290 5.66 16.94 -9.69
CA SER A 290 4.85 16.14 -10.61
C SER A 290 5.69 14.99 -11.21
N VAL A 291 5.59 13.79 -10.63
CA VAL A 291 6.42 12.65 -10.96
C VAL A 291 5.97 12.02 -12.28
N VAL A 292 6.48 12.56 -13.39
CA VAL A 292 6.59 11.77 -14.62
C VAL A 292 7.56 10.60 -14.34
N MET A 293 7.31 9.42 -14.91
CA MET A 293 8.14 8.20 -14.71
C MET A 293 9.64 8.43 -14.92
N SER A 294 10.02 9.39 -15.79
CA SER A 294 11.41 9.80 -16.07
C SER A 294 12.05 10.74 -15.03
N HIS A 295 11.30 11.18 -14.02
CA HIS A 295 11.74 12.12 -12.98
C HIS A 295 11.76 11.51 -11.56
N LEU A 296 11.09 10.38 -11.32
CA LEU A 296 11.31 9.50 -10.15
C LEU A 296 12.81 9.40 -9.82
N GLU A 297 13.58 9.11 -10.86
CA GLU A 297 15.01 8.79 -10.84
C GLU A 297 15.91 9.90 -10.25
N LYS A 298 15.48 11.16 -10.29
CA LYS A 298 16.26 12.33 -9.84
C LYS A 298 15.72 12.99 -8.58
N THR A 299 14.59 12.54 -8.06
CA THR A 299 13.87 13.20 -6.96
C THR A 299 13.63 12.33 -5.73
N ILE A 300 13.88 11.01 -5.79
CA ILE A 300 13.85 10.14 -4.61
C ILE A 300 15.03 10.46 -3.67
N THR A 301 14.71 11.04 -2.53
CA THR A 301 15.54 11.12 -1.32
C THR A 301 14.73 10.57 -0.14
N LYS A 302 15.30 10.48 1.06
CA LYS A 302 14.52 10.03 2.23
C LYS A 302 13.38 11.00 2.58
N GLU A 303 13.58 12.27 2.26
CA GLU A 303 12.68 13.39 2.54
C GLU A 303 11.53 13.51 1.53
N THR A 304 11.63 12.88 0.36
CA THR A 304 10.56 12.82 -0.66
C THR A 304 9.88 11.46 -0.75
N ALA A 305 10.42 10.45 -0.06
CA ALA A 305 9.82 9.13 0.10
C ALA A 305 9.41 8.87 1.56
N CYS A 306 9.19 9.92 2.35
CA CYS A 306 8.93 9.79 3.79
C CYS A 306 7.62 9.05 4.05
N SER A 307 6.53 9.47 3.38
CA SER A 307 5.23 8.80 3.48
C SER A 307 5.28 7.36 2.99
N HIS A 308 6.07 7.06 1.95
CA HIS A 308 6.26 5.69 1.44
C HIS A 308 6.99 4.80 2.47
N LEU A 309 8.09 5.30 3.04
CA LEU A 309 8.86 4.59 4.07
C LEU A 309 8.07 4.37 5.37
N ARG A 310 7.09 5.23 5.69
CA ARG A 310 6.27 5.13 6.91
C ARG A 310 5.54 3.79 7.03
N ALA A 311 5.09 3.14 5.94
CA ALA A 311 4.50 1.79 6.03
C ALA A 311 5.45 0.77 6.67
N TRP A 312 6.77 0.85 6.39
CA TRP A 312 7.75 0.01 7.06
C TRP A 312 7.92 0.40 8.53
N GLU A 313 7.98 1.69 8.85
CA GLU A 313 8.15 2.16 10.22
C GLU A 313 6.97 1.74 11.12
N LEU A 314 5.73 1.91 10.64
CA LEU A 314 4.52 1.49 11.34
C LEU A 314 4.49 -0.04 11.52
N PHE A 315 4.81 -0.82 10.48
CA PHE A 315 4.86 -2.27 10.59
C PHE A 315 5.94 -2.73 11.59
N LYS A 316 7.12 -2.11 11.56
CA LYS A 316 8.21 -2.37 12.51
C LYS A 316 7.78 -2.12 13.95
N GLU A 317 7.06 -1.02 14.21
CA GLU A 317 6.53 -0.73 15.53
C GLU A 317 5.55 -1.81 16.01
N THR A 318 4.73 -2.40 15.12
CA THR A 318 3.86 -3.53 15.48
C THR A 318 4.63 -4.74 16.00
N LEU A 319 5.83 -4.99 15.45
CA LEU A 319 6.74 -6.05 15.92
C LEU A 319 7.37 -5.65 17.26
N GLN A 320 7.81 -4.40 17.42
CA GLN A 320 8.37 -3.87 18.68
C GLN A 320 7.37 -3.95 19.84
N ILE A 321 6.08 -3.66 19.60
CA ILE A 321 5.00 -3.82 20.59
C ILE A 321 4.91 -5.26 21.11
N LYS A 322 5.05 -6.26 20.22
CA LYS A 322 5.05 -7.68 20.60
C LYS A 322 6.27 -8.08 21.40
N VAL A 323 7.47 -7.64 21.00
CA VAL A 323 8.73 -7.90 21.75
C VAL A 323 8.65 -7.29 23.14
N ASN A 324 8.26 -6.01 23.23
CA ASN A 324 8.23 -5.24 24.48
C ASN A 324 7.00 -5.57 25.36
N LYS A 325 6.06 -6.39 24.86
CA LYS A 325 4.77 -6.70 25.50
C LYS A 325 4.06 -5.41 25.98
N ALA A 326 3.86 -4.47 25.07
CA ALA A 326 3.35 -3.13 25.37
C ALA A 326 1.83 -2.98 25.05
N PRO A 327 0.89 -3.49 25.86
CA PRO A 327 -0.53 -3.57 25.51
C PRO A 327 -1.25 -2.21 25.37
N LYS A 328 -0.61 -1.12 25.78
CA LYS A 328 -1.18 0.23 25.79
C LYS A 328 -1.00 1.01 24.47
N CYS A 329 -0.29 0.44 23.51
CA CYS A 329 -0.05 1.05 22.20
C CYS A 329 -0.52 0.06 21.12
N SER A 330 -1.41 0.50 20.24
CA SER A 330 -1.98 -0.34 19.19
C SER A 330 -2.34 0.48 17.97
N PHE A 331 -2.21 -0.12 16.78
CA PHE A 331 -2.70 0.44 15.53
C PHE A 331 -4.13 -0.05 15.28
N THR A 332 -5.03 0.36 16.17
CA THR A 332 -6.47 0.12 16.03
C THR A 332 -7.01 0.93 14.86
N ALA A 333 -7.77 0.28 13.98
CA ALA A 333 -8.37 0.86 12.80
C ALA A 333 -9.89 0.63 12.80
N TYR A 334 -10.61 1.44 12.02
CA TYR A 334 -12.07 1.43 11.96
C TYR A 334 -12.55 1.42 10.51
N LYS A 335 -13.65 0.72 10.28
CA LYS A 335 -14.38 0.75 9.02
C LYS A 335 -15.31 1.96 8.99
N CYS A 336 -15.13 2.84 8.02
CA CYS A 336 -15.99 4.02 7.83
C CYS A 336 -17.10 3.67 6.82
N ARG A 337 -18.35 4.03 7.10
CA ARG A 337 -19.51 3.55 6.32
C ARG A 337 -19.66 4.31 5.01
N GLY A 338 -19.45 5.62 5.06
CA GLY A 338 -19.24 6.53 3.92
C GLY A 338 -17.80 6.55 3.41
N GLY A 339 -16.96 5.59 3.83
CA GLY A 339 -15.60 5.42 3.32
C GLY A 339 -14.67 6.61 3.65
N PHE A 340 -13.89 7.04 2.66
CA PHE A 340 -12.86 8.06 2.83
C PHE A 340 -13.42 9.43 3.25
N GLU A 341 -14.63 9.80 2.84
CA GLU A 341 -15.19 11.12 3.12
C GLU A 341 -15.55 11.29 4.61
N GLU A 342 -16.27 10.33 5.19
CA GLU A 342 -16.53 10.29 6.65
C GLU A 342 -15.23 10.24 7.47
N TYR A 343 -14.21 9.53 6.97
CA TYR A 343 -12.89 9.53 7.60
C TYR A 343 -12.23 10.92 7.56
N ARG A 344 -12.19 11.55 6.38
CA ARG A 344 -11.58 12.86 6.13
C ARG A 344 -12.26 13.98 6.92
N GLN A 345 -13.57 13.87 7.10
CA GLN A 345 -14.39 14.80 7.88
C GLN A 345 -14.30 14.55 9.39
N GLY A 346 -13.61 13.50 9.85
CA GLY A 346 -13.47 13.16 11.27
C GLY A 346 -14.72 12.54 11.90
N GLU A 347 -15.69 12.12 11.09
CA GLU A 347 -16.95 11.49 11.55
C GLU A 347 -16.76 10.01 11.87
N CYS A 348 -15.75 9.38 11.27
CA CYS A 348 -15.41 7.98 11.51
C CYS A 348 -14.69 7.76 12.87
N PHE A 349 -15.44 7.87 13.96
CA PHE A 349 -14.94 7.63 15.32
C PHE A 349 -15.81 6.65 16.11
N ALA A 350 -15.21 5.55 16.59
CA ALA A 350 -15.91 4.61 17.44
C ALA A 350 -16.04 5.14 18.89
N SER A 351 -17.24 5.58 19.25
CA SER A 351 -17.59 5.83 20.66
C SER A 351 -18.05 4.53 21.32
N MET A 352 -17.35 4.08 22.38
CA MET A 352 -17.90 3.07 23.29
C MET A 352 -19.08 3.69 24.07
N THR A 353 -20.28 3.60 23.50
CA THR A 353 -21.53 3.98 24.19
C THR A 353 -21.90 2.92 25.23
N GLU A 354 -22.60 3.32 26.30
CA GLU A 354 -22.85 2.43 27.45
C GLU A 354 -23.61 1.13 27.13
N ARG A 355 -24.29 1.06 25.97
CA ARG A 355 -24.89 -0.18 25.46
C ARG A 355 -23.87 -1.31 25.21
N PHE A 356 -22.58 -0.98 25.11
CA PHE A 356 -21.48 -1.94 24.90
C PHE A 356 -20.72 -2.31 26.18
N LYS A 357 -21.25 -2.00 27.38
CA LYS A 357 -20.65 -2.44 28.66
C LYS A 357 -20.72 -3.95 28.91
N SER A 358 -21.47 -4.70 28.10
CA SER A 358 -21.48 -6.17 28.11
C SER A 358 -21.44 -6.71 26.69
N SER A 359 -20.40 -7.51 26.40
CA SER A 359 -20.04 -8.08 25.09
C SER A 359 -19.67 -7.08 23.99
N LEU A 360 -18.53 -7.36 23.32
CA LEU A 360 -18.35 -6.95 21.92
C LEU A 360 -19.55 -7.49 21.15
N ASP A 361 -20.38 -6.61 20.58
CA ASP A 361 -21.43 -7.07 19.69
C ASP A 361 -20.78 -7.78 18.49
N ILE A 362 -21.24 -9.00 18.22
CA ILE A 362 -20.69 -9.86 17.19
C ILE A 362 -20.95 -9.25 15.80
N SER A 363 -22.01 -8.45 15.63
CA SER A 363 -22.28 -7.67 14.42
C SER A 363 -21.25 -6.57 14.14
N HIS A 364 -20.60 -6.03 15.19
CA HIS A 364 -19.65 -4.91 15.06
C HIS A 364 -18.17 -5.35 15.08
N ARG A 365 -17.88 -6.66 15.23
CA ARG A 365 -16.50 -7.17 15.08
C ARG A 365 -15.93 -6.99 13.67
N THR A 366 -16.75 -6.75 12.66
CA THR A 366 -16.31 -6.41 11.30
C THR A 366 -15.90 -4.95 11.12
N ASP A 367 -16.26 -4.07 12.08
CA ASP A 367 -16.02 -2.63 11.98
C ASP A 367 -14.71 -2.20 12.68
N LEU A 368 -14.08 -3.13 13.41
CA LEU A 368 -12.83 -2.93 14.15
C LEU A 368 -11.69 -3.73 13.49
N GLY A 369 -10.62 -3.03 13.13
CA GLY A 369 -9.38 -3.61 12.64
C GLY A 369 -8.21 -3.41 13.60
N ARG A 370 -7.14 -4.17 13.40
CA ARG A 370 -5.82 -3.96 14.00
C ARG A 370 -4.76 -4.25 12.96
N MET A 371 -3.91 -3.28 12.69
CA MET A 371 -2.75 -3.43 11.81
C MET A 371 -1.57 -4.05 12.57
N GLY A 372 -0.83 -4.98 11.96
CA GLY A 372 0.40 -5.56 12.52
C GLY A 372 0.52 -7.08 12.35
N ASP A 373 1.49 -7.71 13.02
CA ASP A 373 1.67 -9.17 12.92
C ASP A 373 0.48 -9.98 13.52
N ASP A 374 -0.32 -9.42 14.44
CA ASP A 374 -1.64 -9.95 14.89
C ASP A 374 -2.81 -9.27 14.16
N VAL A 375 -2.73 -9.18 12.83
CA VAL A 375 -3.71 -8.47 12.01
C VAL A 375 -5.16 -8.94 12.24
N GLN A 376 -6.08 -7.98 12.30
CA GLN A 376 -7.53 -8.19 12.40
C GLN A 376 -8.26 -7.17 11.52
N GLY A 377 -9.44 -7.55 11.01
CA GLY A 377 -10.30 -6.69 10.17
C GLY A 377 -10.59 -7.31 8.80
N GLU A 378 -11.50 -6.67 8.06
CA GLU A 378 -11.83 -7.04 6.67
C GLU A 378 -12.20 -5.78 5.86
N GLY A 379 -11.73 -5.72 4.62
CA GLY A 379 -11.94 -4.59 3.71
C GLY A 379 -11.16 -3.34 4.10
N ILE A 380 -11.68 -2.19 3.71
CA ILE A 380 -11.03 -0.88 3.91
C ILE A 380 -11.15 -0.45 5.38
N MET A 381 -10.00 -0.16 6.00
CA MET A 381 -9.85 0.19 7.41
C MET A 381 -9.02 1.48 7.54
N TYR A 382 -9.51 2.45 8.29
CA TYR A 382 -8.83 3.73 8.51
C TYR A 382 -8.31 3.85 9.94
N LEU A 383 -7.17 4.51 10.10
CA LEU A 383 -6.58 4.82 11.41
C LEU A 383 -5.75 6.09 11.31
N VAL A 384 -5.59 6.79 12.43
CA VAL A 384 -4.64 7.90 12.58
C VAL A 384 -3.39 7.42 13.32
N THR A 385 -2.27 8.13 13.13
CA THR A 385 -1.01 7.92 13.87
C THR A 385 -0.42 9.25 14.31
N LYS A 386 0.56 9.22 15.22
CA LYS A 386 1.38 10.41 15.51
C LYS A 386 2.36 10.72 14.37
N ASP A 387 3.03 11.86 14.47
CA ASP A 387 4.08 12.33 13.55
C ASP A 387 5.47 11.74 13.86
N LYS A 388 5.66 11.22 15.07
CA LYS A 388 6.92 10.65 15.57
C LYS A 388 6.67 9.35 16.32
N TYR A 389 7.68 8.48 16.35
CA TYR A 389 7.69 7.25 17.13
C TYR A 389 7.61 7.56 18.65
N PRO A 390 6.81 6.84 19.45
CA PRO A 390 5.88 5.78 19.04
C PRO A 390 4.65 6.34 18.30
N PHE A 391 4.40 5.84 17.10
CA PHE A 391 3.34 6.31 16.20
C PHE A 391 1.95 5.84 16.62
N CYS A 392 1.87 4.73 17.37
CA CYS A 392 0.61 4.21 17.92
C CYS A 392 0.12 4.96 19.17
N GLY A 393 -1.08 4.60 19.62
CA GLY A 393 -1.67 5.08 20.86
C GLY A 393 -3.17 4.82 20.89
N VAL A 394 -3.91 5.69 21.58
CA VAL A 394 -5.37 5.69 21.62
C VAL A 394 -5.88 6.82 20.71
N GLN A 395 -6.81 6.50 19.82
CA GLN A 395 -7.44 7.51 18.98
C GLN A 395 -8.31 8.45 19.82
N VAL A 396 -8.25 9.73 19.50
CA VAL A 396 -9.01 10.80 20.12
C VAL A 396 -9.72 11.64 19.07
N HIS A 397 -10.90 12.13 19.43
CA HIS A 397 -11.81 12.90 18.59
C HIS A 397 -11.90 14.33 19.09
N MET A 398 -11.65 15.29 18.20
CA MET A 398 -11.89 16.71 18.44
C MET A 398 -13.22 17.10 17.81
N SER A 399 -14.04 17.83 18.54
CA SER A 399 -15.26 18.48 18.06
C SER A 399 -15.19 19.98 18.35
N ILE A 400 -15.26 20.80 17.30
CA ILE A 400 -15.29 22.27 17.38
C ILE A 400 -16.66 22.72 16.91
N PHE A 401 -17.50 23.20 17.82
CA PHE A 401 -18.86 23.64 17.52
C PHE A 401 -18.89 25.15 17.27
N LEU A 402 -19.41 25.56 16.12
CA LEU A 402 -19.38 26.95 15.66
C LEU A 402 -20.48 27.76 16.35
N THR A 403 -20.27 29.07 16.55
CA THR A 403 -21.26 29.94 17.20
C THR A 403 -22.46 30.19 16.31
N GLU A 404 -22.22 30.50 15.03
CA GLU A 404 -23.27 30.71 14.06
C GLU A 404 -23.91 29.37 13.67
N ALA A 405 -25.20 29.41 13.33
CA ALA A 405 -25.93 28.21 12.93
C ALA A 405 -25.31 27.52 11.71
N GLU A 406 -24.68 28.28 10.80
CA GLU A 406 -24.00 27.80 9.58
C GLU A 406 -22.89 28.78 9.20
N GLN A 407 -21.62 28.45 9.42
CA GLN A 407 -20.47 29.28 8.99
C GLN A 407 -19.84 28.70 7.71
N THR A 408 -19.56 29.55 6.71
CA THR A 408 -18.85 29.13 5.49
C THR A 408 -17.34 29.24 5.70
N LEU A 409 -16.64 28.13 5.57
CA LEU A 409 -15.19 28.03 5.76
C LEU A 409 -14.51 27.51 4.48
N ASN A 410 -13.27 27.91 4.27
CA ASN A 410 -12.39 27.34 3.25
C ASN A 410 -10.96 27.30 3.79
N GLY A 411 -10.64 26.27 4.58
CA GLY A 411 -9.35 26.19 5.26
C GLY A 411 -9.22 24.97 6.17
N GLU A 412 -8.23 25.04 7.05
CA GLU A 412 -7.99 24.04 8.09
C GLU A 412 -7.76 24.68 9.46
N VAL A 413 -8.39 24.12 10.49
CA VAL A 413 -8.00 24.36 11.89
C VAL A 413 -6.89 23.38 12.23
N ARG A 414 -5.76 23.90 12.68
CA ARG A 414 -4.69 23.11 13.31
C ARG A 414 -4.79 23.29 14.82
N CYS A 415 -4.72 22.21 15.58
CA CYS A 415 -4.52 22.31 17.01
C CYS A 415 -3.50 21.32 17.55
N ASN A 416 -2.63 21.82 18.44
CA ASN A 416 -1.70 21.02 19.22
C ASN A 416 -2.29 20.84 20.62
N ILE A 417 -2.63 19.61 20.97
CA ILE A 417 -3.18 19.23 22.28
C ILE A 417 -2.06 18.63 23.12
N GLN A 418 -2.00 19.00 24.41
CA GLN A 418 -0.98 18.55 25.36
C GLN A 418 -1.61 18.07 26.68
N GLN A 419 -1.22 16.87 27.10
CA GLN A 419 -1.63 16.25 28.37
C GLN A 419 -0.47 15.40 28.91
N GLY A 420 -0.01 15.71 30.12
CA GLY A 420 1.20 15.09 30.68
C GLY A 420 2.40 15.30 29.77
N ASN A 421 3.04 14.21 29.35
CA ASN A 421 4.14 14.22 28.38
C ASN A 421 3.68 13.93 26.93
N SER A 422 2.40 13.63 26.72
CA SER A 422 1.85 13.35 25.39
C SER A 422 1.42 14.65 24.71
N SER A 423 1.69 14.73 23.41
CA SER A 423 1.15 15.79 22.55
C SER A 423 0.58 15.20 21.27
N SER A 424 -0.44 15.87 20.73
CA SER A 424 -1.23 15.39 19.60
C SER A 424 -1.53 16.54 18.65
N ASN A 425 -1.23 16.36 17.36
CA ASN A 425 -1.49 17.35 16.33
C ASN A 425 -2.73 16.95 15.54
N PHE A 426 -3.76 17.79 15.54
CA PHE A 426 -4.93 17.63 14.68
C PHE A 426 -4.82 18.57 13.47
N LYS A 427 -5.29 18.08 12.32
CA LYS A 427 -5.50 18.84 11.09
C LYS A 427 -6.96 18.66 10.68
N ILE A 428 -7.77 19.69 10.87
CA ILE A 428 -9.23 19.63 10.77
C ILE A 428 -9.67 20.47 9.59
N PHE A 429 -10.20 19.82 8.54
CA PHE A 429 -10.60 20.48 7.31
C PHE A 429 -12.01 21.08 7.44
N GLY A 430 -12.14 22.38 7.16
CA GLY A 430 -13.41 23.10 7.08
C GLY A 430 -13.56 23.72 5.69
N THR A 431 -14.24 23.01 4.79
CA THR A 431 -14.53 23.48 3.42
C THR A 431 -16.02 23.41 3.16
N GLY A 432 -16.64 24.52 2.75
CA GLY A 432 -18.09 24.65 2.63
C GLY A 432 -18.77 25.14 3.91
N ILE A 433 -20.05 24.81 4.08
CA ILE A 433 -20.89 25.27 5.20
C ILE A 433 -20.84 24.24 6.34
N HIS A 434 -20.51 24.69 7.56
CA HIS A 434 -20.35 23.82 8.73
C HIS A 434 -21.13 24.31 9.95
N LYS A 435 -21.55 23.34 10.78
CA LYS A 435 -22.12 23.52 12.13
C LYS A 435 -21.11 23.15 13.22
N ALA A 436 -20.31 22.13 12.95
CA ALA A 436 -19.19 21.72 13.74
C ALA A 436 -18.10 21.18 12.80
N LEU A 437 -16.86 21.20 13.27
CA LEU A 437 -15.73 20.58 12.60
C LEU A 437 -15.21 19.42 13.47
N TYR A 438 -14.86 18.30 12.85
CA TYR A 438 -14.36 17.12 13.55
C TYR A 438 -12.96 16.73 13.12
N GLY A 439 -12.17 16.23 14.08
CA GLY A 439 -10.78 15.85 13.86
C GLY A 439 -10.42 14.55 14.57
N LEU A 440 -9.56 13.76 13.95
CA LEU A 440 -8.98 12.55 14.53
C LEU A 440 -7.49 12.75 14.77
N SER A 441 -7.00 12.24 15.89
CA SER A 441 -5.56 12.17 16.20
C SER A 441 -5.29 11.04 17.22
N VAL A 442 -4.04 10.89 17.66
CA VAL A 442 -3.60 9.84 18.58
C VAL A 442 -2.89 10.42 19.80
N MET A 443 -3.25 9.94 21.00
CA MET A 443 -2.63 10.28 22.27
C MET A 443 -2.18 9.03 23.05
N ASP A 444 -1.28 9.21 24.00
CA ASP A 444 -0.81 8.10 24.83
C ASP A 444 -1.87 7.66 25.85
N ALA A 445 -2.14 6.35 25.88
CA ALA A 445 -3.18 5.76 26.73
C ALA A 445 -2.99 6.05 28.23
N VAL A 446 -1.74 6.29 28.65
CA VAL A 446 -1.38 6.59 30.05
C VAL A 446 -1.75 8.02 30.42
N ASP A 447 -1.47 8.99 29.55
CA ASP A 447 -1.75 10.40 29.82
C ASP A 447 -3.25 10.71 29.76
N LEU A 448 -4.01 10.04 28.89
CA LEU A 448 -5.48 10.12 28.85
C LEU A 448 -6.18 9.63 30.14
N ILE A 449 -5.48 8.91 31.03
CA ILE A 449 -6.01 8.47 32.34
C ILE A 449 -5.94 9.61 33.38
N GLN A 450 -5.14 10.65 33.15
CA GLN A 450 -4.99 11.76 34.08
C GLN A 450 -6.25 12.64 34.07
N THR A 451 -6.91 12.76 35.23
CA THR A 451 -8.15 13.53 35.43
C THR A 451 -7.94 15.06 35.46
N GLY A 452 -6.83 15.54 34.90
CA GLY A 452 -6.49 16.96 34.85
C GLY A 452 -7.10 17.68 33.66
N ASN A 453 -6.93 19.01 33.63
CA ASN A 453 -7.22 19.82 32.46
C ASN A 453 -6.24 19.49 31.32
N VAL A 454 -6.74 19.51 30.09
CA VAL A 454 -5.94 19.37 28.87
C VAL A 454 -5.66 20.77 28.31
N LYS A 455 -4.42 21.02 27.89
CA LYS A 455 -4.05 22.28 27.21
C LYS A 455 -4.14 22.08 25.71
N GLY A 456 -4.54 23.11 24.97
CA GLY A 456 -4.54 23.06 23.51
C GLY A 456 -4.27 24.43 22.90
N SER A 457 -3.41 24.48 21.89
CA SER A 457 -3.17 25.68 21.08
C SER A 457 -3.87 25.53 19.73
N PHE A 458 -4.66 26.51 19.31
CA PHE A 458 -5.57 26.44 18.15
C PHE A 458 -5.33 27.60 17.18
N ALA A 459 -5.16 27.30 15.89
CA ALA A 459 -5.05 28.29 14.83
C ALA A 459 -5.81 27.86 13.56
N TYR A 460 -6.35 28.81 12.82
CA TYR A 460 -7.04 28.59 11.54
C TYR A 460 -6.22 29.14 10.37
N TYR A 461 -6.08 28.32 9.33
CA TYR A 461 -5.35 28.64 8.11
C TYR A 461 -6.31 28.54 6.92
N PRO A 462 -6.74 29.67 6.31
CA PRO A 462 -7.55 29.62 5.10
C PRO A 462 -6.74 29.07 3.91
N PHE A 463 -7.41 28.35 3.03
CA PHE A 463 -6.88 27.99 1.72
C PHE A 463 -6.98 29.19 0.78
N ILE A 464 -5.86 29.55 0.16
CA ILE A 464 -5.76 30.68 -0.77
C ILE A 464 -5.88 30.12 -2.19
N ASP A 465 -6.90 30.53 -2.92
CA ASP A 465 -7.02 30.20 -4.35
C ASP A 465 -6.00 31.00 -5.15
N GLY A 466 -5.23 30.32 -6.01
CA GLY A 466 -4.05 30.85 -6.69
C GLY A 466 -4.29 31.92 -7.77
N ASN A 467 -5.48 32.52 -7.82
CA ASN A 467 -5.85 33.61 -8.74
C ASN A 467 -5.89 34.99 -8.07
N ASP A 468 -5.90 35.08 -6.73
CA ASP A 468 -5.92 36.38 -6.04
C ASP A 468 -4.52 36.99 -5.92
N ASN A 469 -4.34 38.13 -6.60
CA ASN A 469 -3.09 38.88 -6.68
C ASN A 469 -2.77 39.64 -5.38
N GLY A 470 -2.54 38.92 -4.27
CA GLY A 470 -1.81 39.42 -3.10
C GLY A 470 -2.41 40.60 -2.32
N ALA A 471 -3.62 41.04 -2.65
CA ALA A 471 -4.35 42.11 -1.98
C ALA A 471 -5.66 41.53 -1.42
N ASP A 472 -5.92 41.78 -0.13
CA ASP A 472 -7.03 41.22 0.66
C ASP A 472 -7.10 39.69 0.77
N VAL A 473 -6.08 39.11 1.43
CA VAL A 473 -6.32 37.90 2.23
C VAL A 473 -7.32 38.26 3.33
N VAL A 474 -8.60 38.02 3.05
CA VAL A 474 -9.68 38.17 4.03
C VAL A 474 -9.29 37.34 5.26
N ARG A 475 -9.10 38.00 6.40
CA ARG A 475 -8.82 37.35 7.68
C ARG A 475 -10.09 36.65 8.16
N GLN A 476 -10.36 35.48 7.58
CA GLN A 476 -11.43 34.61 8.04
C GLN A 476 -11.17 34.21 9.50
N VAL A 477 -12.17 34.46 10.34
CA VAL A 477 -12.19 34.08 11.75
C VAL A 477 -13.24 33.00 11.93
N VAL A 478 -12.86 31.89 12.54
CA VAL A 478 -13.79 30.83 12.93
C VAL A 478 -14.38 31.20 14.29
N LEU A 479 -15.71 31.38 14.34
CA LEU A 479 -16.42 31.70 15.58
C LEU A 479 -16.86 30.40 16.24
N VAL A 480 -16.39 30.15 17.46
CA VAL A 480 -16.57 28.89 18.18
C VAL A 480 -17.25 29.16 19.52
N HIS A 481 -18.30 28.40 19.83
CA HIS A 481 -18.94 28.47 21.16
C HIS A 481 -18.46 27.36 22.10
N LYS A 482 -18.01 26.22 21.55
CA LYS A 482 -17.55 25.05 22.31
C LYS A 482 -16.47 24.26 21.58
N VAL A 483 -15.42 23.88 22.30
CA VAL A 483 -14.43 22.89 21.89
C VAL A 483 -14.52 21.68 22.82
N MET A 484 -14.47 20.47 22.28
CA MET A 484 -14.52 19.22 23.03
C MET A 484 -13.53 18.19 22.46
N LEU A 485 -12.63 17.70 23.30
CA LEU A 485 -11.82 16.51 23.06
C LEU A 485 -12.51 15.30 23.69
N ARG A 486 -12.52 14.15 23.01
CA ARG A 486 -13.12 12.90 23.50
C ARG A 486 -12.24 11.70 23.16
N ASP A 487 -12.14 10.73 24.05
CA ASP A 487 -11.48 9.45 23.75
C ASP A 487 -12.49 8.32 23.44
N ILE A 488 -11.98 7.19 22.95
CA ILE A 488 -12.82 6.01 22.61
C ILE A 488 -13.58 5.44 23.81
N THR A 489 -13.12 5.70 25.05
CA THR A 489 -13.77 5.26 26.29
C THR A 489 -14.93 6.15 26.71
N GLY A 490 -15.13 7.26 25.99
CA GLY A 490 -16.20 8.23 26.25
C GLY A 490 -15.82 9.33 27.23
N ARG A 491 -14.59 9.33 27.78
CA ARG A 491 -14.08 10.46 28.56
C ARG A 491 -13.94 11.67 27.66
N SER A 492 -14.31 12.83 28.18
CA SER A 492 -14.26 14.10 27.45
C SER A 492 -13.61 15.21 28.27
N TRP A 493 -13.07 16.19 27.56
CA TRP A 493 -12.61 17.47 28.09
C TRP A 493 -13.17 18.57 27.20
N SER A 494 -13.66 19.66 27.76
CA SER A 494 -14.31 20.72 26.99
C SER A 494 -14.02 22.12 27.51
N ARG A 495 -14.20 23.09 26.62
CA ARG A 495 -14.21 24.52 26.91
C ARG A 495 -15.35 25.16 26.15
N CYS A 496 -16.26 25.80 26.88
CA CYS A 496 -17.31 26.62 26.31
C CYS A 496 -16.98 28.09 26.60
N ALA A 497 -17.17 28.94 25.60
CA ALA A 497 -16.98 30.38 25.68
C ALA A 497 -17.77 31.00 24.52
N ASN A 498 -18.59 32.01 24.78
CA ASN A 498 -19.27 32.72 23.71
C ASN A 498 -18.24 33.44 22.84
N ASP A 499 -18.43 33.38 21.53
CA ASP A 499 -17.65 34.14 20.53
C ASP A 499 -16.13 33.94 20.57
N LEU A 500 -15.67 32.72 20.86
CA LEU A 500 -14.24 32.40 20.79
C LEU A 500 -13.75 32.48 19.34
N GLN A 501 -12.75 33.32 19.10
CA GLN A 501 -12.24 33.61 17.75
C GLN A 501 -10.96 32.82 17.46
N ILE A 502 -11.05 31.79 16.60
CA ILE A 502 -9.87 31.09 16.08
C ILE A 502 -9.47 31.72 14.74
N GLN A 503 -8.21 32.15 14.63
CA GLN A 503 -7.64 32.82 13.47
C GLN A 503 -6.20 32.35 13.23
N ALA A 504 -5.46 32.97 12.30
CA ALA A 504 -4.09 32.57 11.95
C ALA A 504 -3.07 32.74 13.10
N GLN A 505 -3.32 33.62 14.07
CA GLN A 505 -2.56 33.65 15.33
C GLN A 505 -3.10 32.60 16.30
N PRO A 506 -2.25 31.70 16.84
CA PRO A 506 -2.71 30.69 17.79
C PRO A 506 -3.30 31.27 19.07
N ILE A 507 -4.36 30.63 19.56
CA ILE A 507 -4.93 30.89 20.88
C ILE A 507 -4.76 29.65 21.77
N ASP A 508 -4.41 29.85 23.04
CA ASP A 508 -4.26 28.77 24.01
C ASP A 508 -5.55 28.61 24.85
N LEU A 509 -6.08 27.39 24.86
CA LEU A 509 -7.28 26.99 25.58
C LEU A 509 -6.94 25.94 26.64
N VAL A 510 -7.73 25.95 27.71
CA VAL A 510 -7.72 24.94 28.76
C VAL A 510 -9.07 24.21 28.71
N LEU A 511 -9.04 22.93 28.33
CA LEU A 511 -10.20 22.05 28.30
C LEU A 511 -10.32 21.36 29.67
N SER A 512 -11.43 21.56 30.36
CA SER A 512 -11.71 20.95 31.66
C SER A 512 -12.41 19.59 31.49
N PRO A 513 -12.19 18.61 32.39
CA PRO A 513 -12.88 17.32 32.33
C PRO A 513 -14.41 17.45 32.30
N GLY A 514 -15.05 16.59 31.50
CA GLY A 514 -16.49 16.56 31.30
C GLY A 514 -16.96 17.37 30.09
N SER A 515 -18.27 17.60 30.03
CA SER A 515 -18.91 18.48 29.05
C SER A 515 -19.53 19.67 29.79
N CYS A 516 -19.11 20.89 29.43
CA CYS A 516 -20.03 22.02 29.36
C CYS A 516 -20.95 21.89 28.14
#